data_AF-A0A954C6X2-F1
#
_entry.id   AF-A0A954C6X2-F1
#
_cell.length_a   1.000
_cell.length_b   1.000
_cell.length_c   1.000
_cell.angle_alpha   90.00
_cell.angle_beta   90.00
_cell.angle_gamma   90.00
#
_symmetry.space_group_name_H-M   'P 1'
#
loop_
_entity.id
_entity.type
_entity.pdbx_description
1 polymer ?
#
loop_
_entity_poly.entity_id
_entity_poly.type
_entity_poly.pdbx_seq_one_letter_code
_entity_poly.pdbx_strand_id
1 'polypeptide(L)'
;MLGSRPLACVPTLDEASSLPALLEALARERARLPCALDLLVIDDRSPDGTAAVARGFAATHPWVHVLERDGPRGLGHAYRAGFAWALARDYALVAQLDADGSHDPRYLPALFAAARDADLVLGSRYVPGGACPDWGLGRRALSRGAASYVRWFLGGDLRDPTSGYRVAWTRVLRAIEVENTRSDGYAFQVEVALRASRAGFAIHELPIVFRDRRVGQSKLSWPVVWEAIGLPFRR
;
A
#
# COMPACT_ATOMS: atom_id res chain seq x y z
N MET A 1 -19.61 -8.77 12.06
CA MET A 1 -18.81 -9.11 10.86
C MET A 1 -17.51 -9.82 11.26
N LEU A 2 -17.61 -11.10 11.65
CA LEU A 2 -16.49 -11.93 12.14
C LEU A 2 -15.95 -12.90 11.06
N GLY A 3 -16.26 -12.67 9.77
CA GLY A 3 -15.96 -13.61 8.67
C GLY A 3 -15.16 -13.05 7.50
N SER A 4 -14.77 -11.78 7.52
CA SER A 4 -13.99 -11.18 6.43
C SER A 4 -12.53 -11.61 6.54
N ARG A 5 -12.01 -12.34 5.56
CA ARG A 5 -10.60 -12.73 5.44
C ARG A 5 -9.83 -11.60 4.74
N PRO A 6 -8.96 -10.84 5.42
CA PRO A 6 -8.11 -9.85 4.79
C PRO A 6 -6.82 -10.46 4.23
N LEU A 7 -6.29 -9.84 3.17
CA LEU A 7 -4.96 -10.12 2.63
C LEU A 7 -4.08 -8.87 2.75
N ALA A 8 -2.87 -8.99 3.27
CA ALA A 8 -1.83 -7.98 3.12
C ALA A 8 -1.01 -8.26 1.85
N CYS A 9 -0.96 -7.30 0.93
CA CYS A 9 -0.11 -7.35 -0.25
C CYS A 9 1.17 -6.54 -0.01
N VAL A 10 2.32 -7.19 -0.20
CA VAL A 10 3.64 -6.59 0.01
C VAL A 10 4.49 -6.75 -1.24
N PRO A 11 4.54 -5.73 -2.11
CA PRO A 11 5.48 -5.70 -3.22
C PRO A 11 6.92 -5.67 -2.74
N THR A 12 7.78 -6.49 -3.35
CA THR A 12 9.21 -6.55 -3.07
C THR A 12 10.05 -6.44 -4.34
N LEU A 13 11.13 -5.68 -4.25
CA LEU A 13 12.21 -5.63 -5.24
C LEU A 13 13.49 -5.19 -4.53
N ASP A 14 14.42 -6.14 -4.36
CA ASP A 14 15.68 -5.99 -3.62
C ASP A 14 15.48 -5.67 -2.12
N GLU A 15 14.69 -6.50 -1.43
CA GLU A 15 14.25 -6.28 -0.04
C GLU A 15 14.67 -7.43 0.89
N ALA A 16 15.66 -8.25 0.52
CA ALA A 16 16.06 -9.43 1.30
C ALA A 16 16.53 -9.09 2.72
N SER A 17 17.07 -7.89 2.92
CA SER A 17 17.55 -7.40 4.22
C SER A 17 16.45 -6.81 5.12
N SER A 18 15.42 -6.21 4.53
CA SER A 18 14.32 -5.53 5.24
C SER A 18 13.15 -6.48 5.53
N LEU A 19 12.88 -7.42 4.61
CA LEU A 19 11.75 -8.32 4.65
C LEU A 19 11.65 -9.16 5.94
N PRO A 20 12.73 -9.75 6.51
CA PRO A 20 12.62 -10.56 7.73
C PRO A 20 11.99 -9.80 8.91
N ALA A 21 12.43 -8.56 9.14
CA ALA A 21 11.91 -7.74 10.23
C ALA A 21 10.43 -7.38 10.03
N LEU A 22 10.02 -7.16 8.78
CA LEU A 22 8.62 -6.91 8.45
C LEU A 22 7.76 -8.17 8.66
N LEU A 23 8.23 -9.34 8.25
CA LEU A 23 7.54 -10.62 8.42
C LEU A 23 7.28 -10.94 9.90
N GLU A 24 8.29 -10.75 10.76
CA GLU A 24 8.15 -10.92 12.20
C GLU A 24 7.16 -9.91 12.82
N ALA A 25 7.20 -8.66 12.37
CA ALA A 25 6.28 -7.63 12.83
C ALA A 25 4.83 -7.96 12.42
N LEU A 26 4.61 -8.40 11.18
CA LEU A 26 3.31 -8.85 10.70
C LEU A 26 2.80 -10.07 11.50
N ALA A 27 3.67 -11.05 11.79
CA ALA A 27 3.29 -12.20 12.60
C ALA A 27 2.82 -11.79 14.01
N ARG A 28 3.51 -10.82 14.62
CA ARG A 28 3.15 -10.28 15.94
C ARG A 28 1.81 -9.55 15.93
N GLU A 29 1.58 -8.68 14.95
CA GLU A 29 0.34 -7.91 14.88
C GLU A 29 -0.84 -8.78 14.42
N ARG A 30 -0.59 -9.79 13.59
CA ARG A 30 -1.60 -10.80 13.22
C ARG A 30 -2.23 -11.46 14.44
N ALA A 31 -1.45 -11.77 15.48
CA ALA A 31 -1.97 -12.36 16.71
C ALA A 31 -2.96 -11.46 17.48
N ARG A 32 -3.00 -10.15 17.16
CA ARG A 32 -3.89 -9.16 17.78
C ARG A 32 -5.10 -8.82 16.92
N LEU A 33 -5.14 -9.31 15.67
CA LEU A 33 -6.26 -9.04 14.78
C LEU A 33 -7.47 -9.90 15.15
N PRO A 34 -8.69 -9.34 15.06
CA PRO A 34 -9.92 -10.10 15.33
C PRO A 34 -10.26 -11.10 14.21
N CYS A 35 -9.46 -11.19 13.15
CA CYS A 35 -9.65 -12.10 12.03
C CYS A 35 -8.30 -12.64 11.52
N ALA A 36 -8.35 -13.77 10.80
CA ALA A 36 -7.17 -14.37 10.19
C ALA A 36 -6.68 -13.54 9.00
N LEU A 37 -5.57 -12.82 9.20
CA LEU A 37 -4.84 -12.14 8.14
C LEU A 37 -3.93 -13.12 7.40
N ASP A 38 -4.02 -13.10 6.07
CA ASP A 38 -3.01 -13.69 5.21
C ASP A 38 -2.09 -12.62 4.64
N LEU A 39 -0.92 -13.05 4.20
CA LEU A 39 0.09 -12.23 3.57
C LEU A 39 0.40 -12.78 2.18
N LEU A 40 0.48 -11.89 1.21
CA LEU A 40 1.02 -12.15 -0.11
C LEU A 40 2.27 -11.28 -0.32
N VAL A 41 3.43 -11.91 -0.31
CA VAL A 41 4.68 -11.29 -0.77
C VAL A 41 4.72 -11.38 -2.29
N ILE A 42 4.88 -10.25 -2.96
CA ILE A 42 4.82 -10.14 -4.42
C ILE A 42 6.19 -9.71 -4.91
N ASP A 43 6.99 -10.65 -5.41
CA ASP A 43 8.38 -10.42 -5.78
C ASP A 43 8.58 -10.25 -7.28
N ASP A 44 9.16 -9.11 -7.67
CA ASP A 44 9.46 -8.74 -9.06
C ASP A 44 10.82 -9.31 -9.53
N ARG A 45 11.06 -10.59 -9.21
CA ARG A 45 12.30 -11.34 -9.51
C ARG A 45 13.53 -10.63 -8.95
N SER A 46 13.56 -10.49 -7.62
CA SER A 46 14.67 -9.87 -6.92
C SER A 46 15.94 -10.74 -7.03
N PRO A 47 17.06 -10.22 -7.55
CA PRO A 47 18.34 -10.94 -7.63
C PRO A 47 19.01 -11.15 -6.25
N ASP A 48 18.63 -10.39 -5.23
CA ASP A 48 19.24 -10.42 -3.90
C ASP A 48 18.77 -11.59 -2.99
N GLY A 49 17.90 -12.46 -3.50
CA GLY A 49 17.34 -13.58 -2.76
C GLY A 49 16.07 -13.26 -1.95
N THR A 50 15.42 -12.11 -2.17
CA THR A 50 14.17 -11.74 -1.48
C THR A 50 13.12 -12.84 -1.53
N ALA A 51 12.89 -13.45 -2.70
CA ALA A 51 11.94 -14.56 -2.84
C ALA A 51 12.32 -15.79 -1.99
N ALA A 52 13.62 -16.09 -1.85
CA ALA A 52 14.08 -17.20 -1.02
C ALA A 52 13.81 -16.94 0.47
N VAL A 53 14.03 -15.71 0.93
CA VAL A 53 13.67 -15.27 2.29
C VAL A 53 12.17 -15.43 2.54
N ALA A 54 11.33 -14.95 1.62
CA ALA A 54 9.88 -15.05 1.72
C ALA A 54 9.41 -16.52 1.79
N ARG A 55 9.94 -17.39 0.91
CA ARG A 55 9.61 -18.82 0.89
C ARG A 55 10.06 -19.54 2.16
N GLY A 56 11.24 -19.21 2.68
CA GLY A 56 11.74 -19.77 3.93
C GLY A 56 10.81 -19.47 5.11
N PHE A 57 10.29 -18.24 5.18
CA PHE A 57 9.30 -17.87 6.20
C PHE A 57 7.96 -18.57 5.97
N ALA A 58 7.47 -18.63 4.72
CA ALA A 58 6.22 -19.28 4.36
C ALA A 58 6.20 -20.78 4.69
N ALA A 59 7.35 -21.46 4.64
CA ALA A 59 7.46 -22.88 4.99
C ALA A 59 7.01 -23.21 6.42
N THR A 60 7.11 -22.25 7.35
CA THR A 60 6.67 -22.39 8.75
C THR A 60 5.42 -21.56 9.08
N HIS A 61 4.92 -20.79 8.12
CA HIS A 61 3.79 -19.87 8.30
C HIS A 61 2.77 -20.03 7.15
N PRO A 62 1.79 -20.95 7.25
CA PRO A 62 0.84 -21.26 6.17
C PRO A 62 -0.07 -20.11 5.70
N TRP A 63 -0.12 -19.02 6.48
CA TRP A 63 -0.84 -17.79 6.14
C TRP A 63 -0.01 -16.84 5.24
N VAL A 64 1.22 -17.23 4.89
CA VAL A 64 2.11 -16.46 4.01
C VAL A 64 2.20 -17.15 2.65
N HIS A 65 1.94 -16.37 1.61
CA HIS A 65 2.01 -16.75 0.22
C HIS A 65 3.09 -15.94 -0.49
N VAL A 66 3.72 -16.54 -1.49
CA VAL A 66 4.74 -15.88 -2.32
C VAL A 66 4.29 -15.93 -3.77
N LEU A 67 4.23 -14.78 -4.41
CA LEU A 67 3.96 -14.62 -5.84
C LEU A 67 5.20 -14.03 -6.50
N GLU A 68 5.97 -14.88 -7.18
CA GLU A 68 7.07 -14.45 -8.04
C GLU A 68 6.50 -14.08 -9.42
N ARG A 69 6.77 -12.86 -9.89
CA ARG A 69 6.19 -12.33 -11.12
C ARG A 69 7.20 -12.28 -12.24
N ASP A 70 6.89 -12.92 -13.36
CA ASP A 70 7.57 -12.67 -14.63
C ASP A 70 6.86 -11.49 -15.36
N GLY A 71 7.63 -10.55 -15.91
CA GLY A 71 7.10 -9.42 -16.69
C GLY A 71 7.60 -8.04 -16.24
N PRO A 72 6.90 -6.96 -16.62
CA PRO A 72 7.29 -5.59 -16.28
C PRO A 72 7.35 -5.38 -14.76
N ARG A 73 8.46 -4.82 -14.32
CA ARG A 73 8.70 -4.38 -12.94
C ARG A 73 7.95 -3.08 -12.66
N GLY A 74 7.48 -2.90 -11.43
CA GLY A 74 6.90 -1.62 -11.01
C GLY A 74 5.84 -1.80 -9.93
N LEU A 75 5.71 -0.77 -9.08
CA LEU A 75 4.81 -0.81 -7.92
C LEU A 75 3.35 -1.04 -8.33
N GLY A 76 2.88 -0.34 -9.36
CA GLY A 76 1.53 -0.50 -9.89
C GLY A 76 1.30 -1.90 -10.46
N HIS A 77 2.25 -2.42 -11.23
CA HIS A 77 2.18 -3.79 -11.74
C HIS A 77 2.12 -4.84 -10.62
N ALA A 78 2.90 -4.67 -9.55
CA ALA A 78 2.93 -5.58 -8.42
C ALA A 78 1.61 -5.55 -7.65
N TYR A 79 1.08 -4.37 -7.35
CA TYR A 79 -0.21 -4.24 -6.70
C TYR A 79 -1.36 -4.79 -7.56
N ARG A 80 -1.40 -4.53 -8.87
CA ARG A 80 -2.41 -5.12 -9.77
C ARG A 80 -2.37 -6.65 -9.72
N ALA A 81 -1.18 -7.26 -9.73
CA ALA A 81 -1.05 -8.71 -9.60
C ALA A 81 -1.54 -9.22 -8.24
N GLY A 82 -1.20 -8.51 -7.16
CA GLY A 82 -1.70 -8.84 -5.82
C GLY A 82 -3.22 -8.70 -5.70
N PHE A 83 -3.81 -7.68 -6.31
CA PHE A 83 -5.26 -7.48 -6.33
C PHE A 83 -5.95 -8.57 -7.14
N ALA A 84 -5.44 -8.90 -8.33
CA ALA A 84 -5.96 -10.01 -9.12
C ALA A 84 -5.92 -11.33 -8.32
N TRP A 85 -4.81 -11.58 -7.61
CA TRP A 85 -4.66 -12.75 -6.76
C TRP A 85 -5.69 -12.81 -5.63
N ALA A 86 -5.96 -11.66 -4.98
CA ALA A 86 -6.96 -11.52 -3.92
C ALA A 86 -8.39 -11.69 -4.45
N LEU A 87 -8.70 -11.08 -5.58
CA LEU A 87 -10.02 -11.12 -6.23
C LEU A 87 -10.39 -12.52 -6.72
N ALA A 88 -9.41 -13.34 -7.11
CA ALA A 88 -9.61 -14.73 -7.49
C ALA A 88 -9.81 -15.69 -6.32
N ARG A 89 -9.67 -15.21 -5.06
CA ARG A 89 -9.72 -16.03 -3.84
C ARG A 89 -10.71 -15.50 -2.79
N ASP A 90 -11.62 -14.64 -3.23
CA ASP A 90 -12.71 -14.09 -2.42
C ASP A 90 -12.27 -13.43 -1.10
N TYR A 91 -11.07 -12.82 -1.09
CA TYR A 91 -10.70 -11.94 0.01
C TYR A 91 -11.66 -10.75 0.07
N ALA A 92 -12.09 -10.38 1.27
CA ALA A 92 -13.03 -9.27 1.45
C ALA A 92 -12.30 -7.91 1.48
N LEU A 93 -11.08 -7.91 1.99
CA LEU A 93 -10.25 -6.72 2.23
C LEU A 93 -8.84 -6.98 1.74
N VAL A 94 -8.22 -5.94 1.17
CA VAL A 94 -6.80 -5.94 0.81
C VAL A 94 -6.11 -4.80 1.53
N ALA A 95 -5.13 -5.14 2.35
CA ALA A 95 -4.16 -4.21 2.89
C ALA A 95 -2.96 -4.07 1.93
N GLN A 96 -2.39 -2.87 1.87
CA GLN A 96 -1.21 -2.53 1.09
C GLN A 96 -0.16 -1.99 2.05
N LEU A 97 1.07 -2.49 1.99
CA LEU A 97 2.17 -2.05 2.83
C LEU A 97 3.52 -2.33 2.15
N ASP A 98 4.49 -1.47 2.46
CA ASP A 98 5.79 -1.47 1.79
C ASP A 98 6.78 -2.38 2.54
N ALA A 99 7.64 -3.06 1.79
CA ALA A 99 8.62 -4.00 2.34
C ALA A 99 9.77 -3.33 3.12
N ASP A 100 9.99 -2.04 2.89
CA ASP A 100 11.18 -1.29 3.35
C ASP A 100 11.13 -0.84 4.83
N GLY A 101 10.07 -1.21 5.55
CA GLY A 101 9.86 -0.91 6.96
C GLY A 101 9.36 0.50 7.26
N SER A 102 9.03 1.30 6.25
CA SER A 102 8.44 2.63 6.42
C SER A 102 6.99 2.60 6.91
N HIS A 103 6.27 1.52 6.60
CA HIS A 103 4.91 1.24 7.05
C HIS A 103 4.92 0.25 8.22
N ASP A 104 4.73 0.76 9.43
CA ASP A 104 4.71 -0.07 10.64
C ASP A 104 3.44 -0.93 10.71
N PRO A 105 3.53 -2.28 10.74
CA PRO A 105 2.38 -3.17 10.86
C PRO A 105 1.48 -2.90 12.06
N ARG A 106 1.96 -2.21 13.10
CA ARG A 106 1.16 -1.85 14.29
C ARG A 106 -0.11 -1.05 13.97
N TYR A 107 -0.16 -0.41 12.81
CA TYR A 107 -1.32 0.36 12.36
C TYR A 107 -2.40 -0.51 11.71
N LEU A 108 -2.11 -1.76 11.31
CA LEU A 108 -3.07 -2.66 10.68
C LEU A 108 -4.36 -2.85 11.50
N PRO A 109 -4.33 -3.09 12.82
CA PRO A 109 -5.55 -3.24 13.61
C PRO A 109 -6.48 -2.02 13.50
N ALA A 110 -5.93 -0.81 13.57
CA ALA A 110 -6.70 0.43 13.46
C ALA A 110 -7.24 0.65 12.04
N LEU A 111 -6.44 0.37 11.01
CA LEU A 111 -6.86 0.47 9.61
C LEU A 111 -8.00 -0.52 9.29
N PHE A 112 -7.90 -1.77 9.73
CA PHE A 112 -8.98 -2.76 9.56
C PHE A 112 -10.23 -2.40 10.37
N ALA A 113 -10.09 -1.82 11.56
CA ALA A 113 -11.22 -1.34 12.34
C ALA A 113 -11.97 -0.21 11.61
N ALA A 114 -11.25 0.79 11.08
CA ALA A 114 -11.83 1.89 10.33
C ALA A 114 -12.48 1.45 9.00
N ALA A 115 -12.00 0.36 8.39
CA ALA A 115 -12.60 -0.20 7.19
C ALA A 115 -14.02 -0.77 7.41
N ARG A 116 -14.51 -0.84 8.66
CA ARG A 116 -15.92 -1.17 8.93
C ARG A 116 -16.87 -0.06 8.50
N ASP A 117 -16.41 1.18 8.57
CA ASP A 117 -17.20 2.40 8.31
C ASP A 117 -16.72 3.15 7.06
N ALA A 118 -15.79 2.56 6.30
CA ALA A 118 -15.22 3.14 5.09
C ALA A 118 -14.95 2.07 4.02
N ASP A 119 -14.95 2.52 2.77
CA ASP A 119 -14.68 1.71 1.59
C ASP A 119 -13.18 1.58 1.32
N LEU A 120 -12.44 2.66 1.60
CA LEU A 120 -10.99 2.75 1.47
C LEU A 120 -10.42 3.53 2.66
N VAL A 121 -9.42 2.97 3.33
CA VAL A 121 -8.74 3.60 4.47
C VAL A 121 -7.27 3.83 4.11
N LEU A 122 -6.78 5.04 4.34
CA LEU A 122 -5.39 5.43 4.12
C LEU A 122 -4.71 5.70 5.47
N GLY A 123 -3.52 5.14 5.67
CA GLY A 123 -2.59 5.63 6.67
C GLY A 123 -1.99 6.95 6.18
N SER A 124 -2.38 8.06 6.79
CA SER A 124 -2.06 9.41 6.33
C SER A 124 -0.98 10.06 7.18
N ARG A 125 -0.01 10.66 6.50
CA ARG A 125 1.06 11.46 7.12
C ARG A 125 0.61 12.89 7.42
N TYR A 126 -0.52 13.33 6.87
CA TYR A 126 -0.91 14.74 6.81
C TYR A 126 -2.24 15.07 7.50
N VAL A 127 -2.93 14.08 8.07
CA VAL A 127 -3.99 14.30 9.07
C VAL A 127 -3.41 14.62 10.46
N PRO A 128 -4.19 15.24 11.37
CA PRO A 128 -3.75 15.46 12.75
C PRO A 128 -3.26 14.17 13.41
N GLY A 129 -2.05 14.21 14.00
CA GLY A 129 -1.37 13.03 14.57
C GLY A 129 -0.44 12.29 13.59
N GLY A 130 -0.55 12.54 12.29
CA GLY A 130 0.34 11.99 11.27
C GLY A 130 1.70 12.71 11.23
N ALA A 131 2.78 11.98 10.93
CA ALA A 131 4.13 12.53 10.93
C ALA A 131 5.10 11.85 9.96
N CYS A 132 6.16 12.58 9.61
CA CYS A 132 7.34 12.10 8.87
C CYS A 132 8.59 12.67 9.56
N PRO A 133 8.98 12.14 10.73
CA PRO A 133 10.00 12.76 11.59
C PRO A 133 11.38 12.82 10.93
N ASP A 134 11.69 11.86 10.06
CA ASP A 134 13.02 11.72 9.46
C ASP A 134 13.20 12.58 8.19
N TRP A 135 12.12 13.22 7.71
CA TRP A 135 12.15 13.99 6.48
C TRP A 135 12.60 15.43 6.73
N GLY A 136 13.67 15.84 6.03
CA GLY A 136 14.05 17.24 5.93
C GLY A 136 12.90 18.13 5.41
N LEU A 137 12.90 19.40 5.80
CA LEU A 137 11.83 20.35 5.50
C LEU A 137 11.50 20.43 4.00
N GLY A 138 12.51 20.38 3.12
CA GLY A 138 12.34 20.39 1.66
C GLY A 138 11.57 19.18 1.13
N ARG A 139 11.94 17.96 1.54
CA ARG A 139 11.23 16.72 1.14
C ARG A 139 9.78 16.72 1.64
N ARG A 140 9.57 17.20 2.87
CA ARG A 140 8.24 17.33 3.46
C ARG A 140 7.39 18.37 2.72
N ALA A 141 7.96 19.51 2.37
CA ALA A 141 7.27 20.55 1.61
C ALA A 141 6.91 20.08 0.20
N LEU A 142 7.83 19.41 -0.50
CA LEU A 142 7.59 18.85 -1.83
C LEU A 142 6.45 17.84 -1.80
N SER A 143 6.49 16.88 -0.88
CA SER A 143 5.46 15.84 -0.78
C SER A 143 4.10 16.42 -0.38
N ARG A 144 4.06 17.40 0.54
CA ARG A 144 2.84 18.13 0.87
C ARG A 144 2.32 18.96 -0.31
N GLY A 145 3.22 19.55 -1.10
CA GLY A 145 2.89 20.30 -2.31
C GLY A 145 2.23 19.40 -3.35
N ALA A 146 2.84 18.24 -3.64
CA ALA A 146 2.26 17.23 -4.54
C ALA A 146 0.90 16.74 -4.04
N ALA A 147 0.78 16.41 -2.74
CA ALA A 147 -0.50 16.00 -2.15
C ALA A 147 -1.57 17.11 -2.24
N SER A 148 -1.19 18.36 -2.00
CA SER A 148 -2.11 19.52 -2.08
C SER A 148 -2.53 19.83 -3.52
N TYR A 149 -1.61 19.69 -4.47
CA TYR A 149 -1.89 19.83 -5.90
C TYR A 149 -2.91 18.79 -6.35
N VAL A 150 -2.69 17.52 -6.02
CA VAL A 150 -3.64 16.44 -6.28
C VAL A 150 -4.97 16.80 -5.64
N ARG A 151 -5.00 17.12 -4.33
CA ARG A 151 -6.23 17.48 -3.61
C ARG A 151 -7.04 18.59 -4.31
N TRP A 152 -6.38 19.67 -4.72
CA TRP A 152 -7.02 20.80 -5.40
C TRP A 152 -7.64 20.38 -6.74
N PHE A 153 -6.93 19.59 -7.55
CA PHE A 153 -7.46 19.07 -8.81
C PHE A 153 -8.61 18.07 -8.64
N LEU A 154 -8.63 17.33 -7.52
CA LEU A 154 -9.64 16.32 -7.27
C LEU A 154 -10.92 16.89 -6.66
N GLY A 155 -10.90 18.15 -6.19
CA GLY A 155 -12.02 18.73 -5.44
C GLY A 155 -12.38 17.94 -4.18
N GLY A 156 -11.46 17.13 -3.67
CA GLY A 156 -11.69 16.18 -2.59
C GLY A 156 -11.00 16.57 -1.28
N ASP A 157 -11.41 15.93 -0.19
CA ASP A 157 -10.87 16.20 1.15
C ASP A 157 -9.62 15.39 1.52
N LEU A 158 -9.12 14.55 0.61
CA LEU A 158 -7.97 13.66 0.83
C LEU A 158 -6.68 14.44 1.05
N ARG A 159 -6.08 14.28 2.22
CA ARG A 159 -4.85 14.98 2.61
C ARG A 159 -3.59 14.27 2.16
N ASP A 160 -3.60 12.94 2.09
CA ASP A 160 -2.45 12.12 1.67
C ASP A 160 -2.79 11.06 0.61
N PRO A 161 -3.20 11.46 -0.60
CA PRO A 161 -3.53 10.55 -1.70
C PRO A 161 -2.33 9.74 -2.22
N THR A 162 -1.12 10.01 -1.71
CA THR A 162 0.13 9.36 -2.13
C THR A 162 0.59 8.26 -1.17
N SER A 163 -0.05 8.10 -0.01
CA SER A 163 0.32 7.05 0.94
C SER A 163 0.14 5.66 0.34
N GLY A 164 1.13 4.78 0.51
CA GLY A 164 1.06 3.37 0.12
C GLY A 164 0.43 2.47 1.18
N TYR A 165 0.23 2.97 2.41
CA TYR A 165 -0.37 2.19 3.48
C TYR A 165 -1.88 2.29 3.44
N ARG A 166 -2.56 1.24 2.99
CA ARG A 166 -4.00 1.28 2.72
C ARG A 166 -4.70 0.01 3.12
N VAL A 167 -6.00 0.11 3.37
CA VAL A 167 -6.93 -1.03 3.45
C VAL A 167 -8.13 -0.71 2.57
N ALA A 168 -8.41 -1.55 1.59
CA ALA A 168 -9.52 -1.37 0.65
C ALA A 168 -10.42 -2.61 0.66
N TRP A 169 -11.73 -2.41 0.57
CA TRP A 169 -12.63 -3.51 0.25
C TRP A 169 -12.40 -3.97 -1.19
N THR A 170 -12.44 -5.28 -1.43
CA THR A 170 -12.28 -5.81 -2.81
C THR A 170 -13.38 -5.36 -3.74
N ARG A 171 -14.61 -5.10 -3.24
CA ARG A 171 -15.69 -4.48 -4.04
C ARG A 171 -15.31 -3.10 -4.59
N VAL A 172 -14.49 -2.33 -3.88
CA VAL A 172 -13.99 -1.03 -4.35
C VAL A 172 -13.02 -1.25 -5.48
N LEU A 173 -12.06 -2.15 -5.30
CA LEU A 173 -11.06 -2.50 -6.32
C LEU A 173 -11.71 -2.99 -7.63
N ARG A 174 -12.79 -3.78 -7.54
CA ARG A 174 -13.59 -4.20 -8.70
C ARG A 174 -14.30 -3.01 -9.36
N ALA A 175 -15.01 -2.19 -8.56
CA ALA A 175 -15.81 -1.08 -9.08
C ALA A 175 -14.98 0.01 -9.78
N ILE A 176 -13.73 0.22 -9.36
CA ILE A 176 -12.81 1.18 -10.00
C ILE A 176 -12.00 0.57 -11.15
N GLU A 177 -12.26 -0.71 -11.49
CA GLU A 177 -11.53 -1.49 -12.47
C GLU A 177 -10.01 -1.36 -12.25
N VAL A 178 -9.54 -1.72 -11.06
CA VAL A 178 -8.16 -1.43 -10.64
C VAL A 178 -7.11 -2.03 -11.57
N GLU A 179 -7.44 -3.12 -12.26
CA GLU A 179 -6.62 -3.76 -13.30
C GLU A 179 -6.40 -2.87 -14.54
N ASN A 180 -7.34 -1.96 -14.83
CA ASN A 180 -7.28 -1.00 -15.95
C ASN A 180 -6.61 0.32 -15.56
N THR A 181 -5.92 0.38 -14.41
CA THR A 181 -5.09 1.53 -14.04
C THR A 181 -3.90 1.67 -14.98
N ARG A 182 -3.52 2.90 -15.30
CA ARG A 182 -2.47 3.20 -16.29
C ARG A 182 -1.13 3.57 -15.66
N SER A 183 -1.11 3.97 -14.40
CA SER A 183 0.14 4.35 -13.72
C SER A 183 0.84 3.14 -13.10
N ASP A 184 2.12 2.97 -13.43
CA ASP A 184 2.94 1.82 -13.00
C ASP A 184 3.90 2.16 -11.85
N GLY A 185 4.14 3.47 -11.61
CA GLY A 185 4.96 3.99 -10.50
C GLY A 185 4.14 4.36 -9.27
N TYR A 186 4.68 5.23 -8.40
CA TYR A 186 3.95 5.70 -7.21
C TYR A 186 2.66 6.48 -7.54
N ALA A 187 2.56 7.01 -8.76
CA ALA A 187 1.34 7.63 -9.29
C ALA A 187 0.14 6.65 -9.26
N PHE A 188 0.38 5.33 -9.27
CA PHE A 188 -0.65 4.30 -9.10
C PHE A 188 -1.54 4.55 -7.88
N GLN A 189 -0.93 4.90 -6.74
CA GLN A 189 -1.68 5.12 -5.50
C GLN A 189 -2.57 6.36 -5.60
N VAL A 190 -2.12 7.39 -6.29
CA VAL A 190 -2.94 8.58 -6.56
C VAL A 190 -4.10 8.22 -7.48
N GLU A 191 -3.86 7.46 -8.55
CA GLU A 191 -4.89 7.01 -9.49
C GLU A 191 -5.97 6.17 -8.79
N VAL A 192 -5.59 5.23 -7.93
CA VAL A 192 -6.54 4.40 -7.17
C VAL A 192 -7.42 5.25 -6.25
N ALA A 193 -6.82 6.17 -5.50
CA ALA A 193 -7.57 7.06 -4.60
C ALA A 193 -8.52 7.98 -5.39
N LEU A 194 -8.06 8.46 -6.54
CA LEU A 194 -8.85 9.29 -7.44
C LEU A 194 -10.07 8.54 -7.99
N ARG A 195 -9.87 7.34 -8.55
CA ARG A 195 -10.97 6.55 -9.09
C ARG A 195 -11.98 6.20 -8.00
N ALA A 196 -11.51 5.84 -6.80
CA ALA A 196 -12.40 5.54 -5.67
C ALA A 196 -13.22 6.76 -5.25
N SER A 197 -12.59 7.93 -5.16
CA SER A 197 -13.29 9.18 -4.81
C SER A 197 -14.32 9.57 -5.87
N ARG A 198 -13.99 9.48 -7.16
CA ARG A 198 -14.91 9.77 -8.27
C ARG A 198 -16.09 8.80 -8.35
N ALA A 199 -15.89 7.55 -7.93
CA ALA A 199 -16.95 6.55 -7.82
C ALA A 199 -17.86 6.75 -6.58
N GLY A 200 -17.60 7.76 -5.75
CA GLY A 200 -18.43 8.10 -4.58
C GLY A 200 -18.20 7.21 -3.36
N PHE A 201 -17.09 6.46 -3.31
CA PHE A 201 -16.75 5.64 -2.15
C PHE A 201 -16.32 6.49 -0.96
N ALA A 202 -16.67 6.03 0.25
CA ALA A 202 -16.25 6.61 1.51
C ALA A 202 -14.76 6.33 1.78
N ILE A 203 -13.95 7.39 1.84
CA ILE A 203 -12.51 7.28 2.06
C ILE A 203 -12.14 7.93 3.39
N HIS A 204 -11.51 7.17 4.29
CA HIS A 204 -11.05 7.66 5.58
C HIS A 204 -9.52 7.70 5.66
N GLU A 205 -9.00 8.67 6.40
CA GLU A 205 -7.57 8.82 6.68
C GLU A 205 -7.30 8.66 8.18
N LEU A 206 -6.39 7.76 8.55
CA LEU A 206 -5.91 7.59 9.92
C LEU A 206 -4.47 8.06 10.06
N PRO A 207 -4.10 8.72 11.16
CA PRO A 207 -2.73 9.18 11.36
C PRO A 207 -1.73 8.02 11.44
N ILE A 208 -0.67 8.10 10.65
CA ILE A 208 0.50 7.22 10.78
C ILE A 208 1.79 8.03 10.93
N VAL A 209 2.79 7.42 11.57
CA VAL A 209 4.16 7.92 11.57
C VAL A 209 4.92 7.15 10.49
N PHE A 210 5.26 7.84 9.42
CA PHE A 210 6.08 7.31 8.34
C PHE A 210 7.54 7.58 8.66
N ARG A 211 8.30 6.50 8.89
CA ARG A 211 9.74 6.58 9.13
C ARG A 211 10.49 6.29 7.84
N ASP A 212 11.68 6.86 7.70
CA ASP A 212 12.52 6.49 6.56
C ASP A 212 12.93 5.01 6.65
N ARG A 213 13.26 4.45 5.48
CA ARG A 213 13.62 3.04 5.31
C ARG A 213 14.70 2.66 6.32
N ARG A 214 14.55 1.49 6.94
CA ARG A 214 15.61 0.97 7.82
C ARG A 214 16.86 0.58 7.02
N VAL A 215 16.71 0.23 5.74
CA VAL A 215 17.77 -0.17 4.81
C VAL A 215 17.42 0.29 3.39
N GLY A 216 18.40 0.80 2.62
CA GLY A 216 18.27 1.12 1.18
C GLY A 216 17.97 2.58 0.82
N GLN A 217 18.14 2.94 -0.47
CA GLN A 217 17.87 4.29 -0.99
C GLN A 217 16.39 4.48 -1.38
N SER A 218 15.83 5.68 -1.18
CA SER A 218 14.45 6.04 -1.54
C SER A 218 14.22 6.01 -3.05
N LYS A 219 13.23 5.26 -3.53
CA LYS A 219 12.83 5.20 -4.96
C LYS A 219 11.92 6.37 -5.41
N LEU A 220 11.60 7.31 -4.52
CA LEU A 220 10.76 8.48 -4.78
C LEU A 220 11.60 9.58 -5.46
N SER A 221 11.39 9.80 -6.77
CA SER A 221 12.19 10.71 -7.61
C SER A 221 11.32 11.80 -8.29
N TRP A 222 11.93 12.88 -8.78
CA TRP A 222 11.22 13.97 -9.47
C TRP A 222 10.34 13.54 -10.65
N PRO A 223 10.73 12.58 -11.52
CA PRO A 223 9.86 12.07 -12.57
C PRO A 223 8.54 11.47 -12.04
N VAL A 224 8.59 10.81 -10.88
CA VAL A 224 7.42 10.23 -10.23
C VAL A 224 6.44 11.32 -9.77
N VAL A 225 6.98 12.44 -9.27
CA VAL A 225 6.18 13.60 -8.87
C VAL A 225 5.48 14.22 -10.08
N TRP A 226 6.19 14.36 -11.21
CA TRP A 226 5.61 14.89 -12.44
C TRP A 226 4.55 13.99 -13.06
N GLU A 227 4.72 12.66 -13.01
CA GLU A 227 3.68 11.72 -13.44
C GLU A 227 2.40 11.90 -12.61
N ALA A 228 2.54 12.02 -11.27
CA ALA A 228 1.41 12.25 -10.38
C ALA A 228 0.70 13.59 -10.64
N ILE A 229 1.44 14.63 -11.02
CA ILE A 229 0.89 15.93 -11.43
C ILE A 229 0.06 15.81 -12.72
N GLY A 230 0.48 14.98 -13.68
CA GLY A 230 -0.23 14.82 -14.95
C GLY A 230 -1.50 13.96 -14.89
N LEU A 231 -1.68 13.16 -13.83
CA LEU A 231 -2.78 12.20 -13.69
C LEU A 231 -4.19 12.80 -13.84
N PRO A 232 -4.55 13.95 -13.23
CA PRO A 232 -5.89 14.51 -13.35
C PRO A 232 -6.32 14.85 -14.78
N PHE A 233 -5.37 15.05 -15.69
CA PHE A 233 -5.60 15.41 -17.09
C PHE A 233 -5.70 14.21 -18.03
N ARG A 234 -5.38 13.01 -17.55
CA ARG A 234 -5.52 11.78 -18.34
C ARG A 234 -6.98 11.37 -18.33
N ARG A 235 -7.65 11.53 -19.48
CA ARG A 235 -8.99 11.00 -19.76
C ARG A 235 -8.95 9.49 -20.01
#